data_AF-A0A7C6FMD9-F1
#
_entry.id   AF-A0A7C6FMD9-F1
#
_cell.length_a   1.000
_cell.length_b   1.000
_cell.length_c   1.000
_cell.angle_alpha   90.00
_cell.angle_beta   90.00
_cell.angle_gamma   90.00
#
_symmetry.space_group_name_H-M   'P 1'
#
loop_
_entity.id
_entity.type
_entity.pdbx_description
1 polymer ?
#
loop_
_entity_poly.entity_id
_entity_poly.type
_entity_poly.pdbx_seq_one_letter_code
_entity_poly.pdbx_strand_id
1 'polypeptide(L)'
;MKKIMLLFLCVLLLFTGVNAHAQTRDFLDEMPEDVRRQELESAGDLNILDSLLIKNTPKGDAFLVLSPWYLRIYYFTEGSWRIEAHVSNMDWENRDKLFLRRHTAGQAPGMQGRAGLLYPDDLGFDILRAQDRQGTGITELLQYRWQGDAFKLQGWQQTSSGQFAVYQNGQWVYFDSATGARLGSARIDLLYDYGLMISFSRLPMTLDAALRMQAITEEAAKTLFPGWKLAYYSAFNDFHEAEAGYYRIADKQLTIRRVHLSSDQGTQSQLDTMSLPLSERLLARLQTEDISMLIDVSGTDNTFLTEDAFDRGLIQAEGKVLRNDLQKGGLLLLIEDEEGNRHLQWITQGKYGYQSQTTRALPKDASLDLFHAGDGFIGLSWDKQNEQATFELLEEGSWVLTWHTVSGIENAFSYRTLFCGITLDGTMSSLDNIIVGSLKTRDLFAMDVTGLPRDRNALMADFNREGWAVVNNPNPKDRLHLRTKPDKNSTSLGKFYNRTPVRVLEQQGEWSRVRIGTDSHLEGFMLSKYLAFGTAMDAVAAAHPYQVPQDAYTNQKPFTAADLKATTAAFSLEGPFWIVGVVEDRLYILLDIEGHTGYMPKDWFFEGNG
;
A
#
# COMPACT_ATOMS: atom_id res chain seq x y z
N MET A 1 10.73 16.03 -80.78
CA MET A 1 9.97 17.08 -80.06
C MET A 1 10.35 16.98 -78.57
N LYS A 2 11.00 18.03 -78.03
CA LYS A 2 11.46 18.31 -76.63
C LYS A 2 12.07 17.12 -75.83
N LYS A 3 13.37 16.71 -75.95
CA LYS A 3 14.66 17.29 -75.46
C LYS A 3 14.68 17.51 -73.92
N ILE A 4 15.51 16.84 -73.08
CA ILE A 4 16.99 16.98 -72.94
C ILE A 4 17.58 16.00 -71.86
N MET A 5 18.81 15.47 -72.14
CA MET A 5 19.98 15.14 -71.25
C MET A 5 19.85 14.22 -70.02
N LEU A 6 20.87 13.51 -69.51
CA LEU A 6 22.23 13.07 -69.90
C LEU A 6 22.79 12.31 -68.67
N LEU A 7 23.48 11.16 -68.85
CA LEU A 7 24.67 10.66 -68.10
C LEU A 7 24.73 10.73 -66.54
N PHE A 8 25.36 9.87 -65.74
CA PHE A 8 26.09 8.59 -65.83
C PHE A 8 26.54 8.28 -64.36
N LEU A 9 26.78 7.01 -64.03
CA LEU A 9 27.69 6.48 -62.98
C LEU A 9 27.55 6.97 -61.51
N CYS A 10 27.11 6.16 -60.54
CA CYS A 10 27.78 4.99 -59.94
C CYS A 10 29.17 5.25 -59.31
N VAL A 11 29.19 5.04 -57.98
CA VAL A 11 30.31 4.63 -57.10
C VAL A 11 31.34 5.68 -56.73
N LEU A 12 31.16 6.30 -55.55
CA LEU A 12 32.08 6.34 -54.39
C LEU A 12 31.62 7.47 -53.46
N LEU A 13 31.45 7.15 -52.16
CA LEU A 13 31.15 8.01 -50.99
C LEU A 13 29.79 7.77 -50.30
N LEU A 14 29.53 6.53 -49.90
CA LEU A 14 28.73 6.22 -48.71
C LEU A 14 29.34 5.00 -48.00
N PHE A 15 30.59 5.15 -47.53
CA PHE A 15 31.31 4.16 -46.71
C PHE A 15 31.55 4.67 -45.29
N THR A 16 30.58 5.36 -44.69
CA THR A 16 30.66 5.80 -43.28
C THR A 16 29.41 5.47 -42.44
N GLY A 17 28.39 4.83 -43.02
CA GLY A 17 27.15 4.49 -42.30
C GLY A 17 26.91 2.99 -42.03
N VAL A 18 27.62 2.09 -42.71
CA VAL A 18 27.32 0.64 -42.65
C VAL A 18 28.18 -0.11 -41.62
N ASN A 19 29.34 0.43 -41.23
CA ASN A 19 30.23 -0.25 -40.28
C ASN A 19 29.82 -0.10 -38.80
N ALA A 20 28.97 0.86 -38.45
CA ALA A 20 28.50 1.01 -37.06
C ALA A 20 27.32 0.08 -36.71
N HIS A 21 26.52 -0.35 -37.70
CA HIS A 21 25.41 -1.30 -37.51
C HIS A 21 25.82 -2.78 -37.68
N ALA A 22 27.01 -3.06 -38.22
CA ALA A 22 27.52 -4.42 -38.41
C ALA A 22 28.13 -5.03 -37.13
N GLN A 23 28.51 -4.22 -36.14
CA GLN A 23 29.01 -4.73 -34.84
C GLN A 23 27.89 -5.08 -33.83
N THR A 24 26.63 -4.81 -34.17
CA THR A 24 25.46 -4.95 -33.27
C THR A 24 24.78 -6.34 -33.29
N ARG A 25 25.38 -7.39 -33.87
CA ARG A 25 24.77 -8.74 -33.92
C ARG A 25 25.70 -9.95 -33.67
N ASP A 26 27.01 -9.77 -33.48
CA ASP A 26 27.94 -10.91 -33.25
C ASP A 26 27.66 -11.68 -31.94
N PHE A 27 27.07 -11.04 -30.93
CA PHE A 27 26.88 -11.66 -29.61
C PHE A 27 25.79 -12.74 -29.58
N LEU A 28 24.82 -12.69 -30.51
CA LEU A 28 23.84 -13.76 -30.64
C LEU A 28 24.54 -15.04 -31.10
N ASP A 29 25.49 -14.95 -32.02
CA ASP A 29 26.20 -16.10 -32.57
C ASP A 29 27.11 -16.78 -31.54
N GLU A 30 27.57 -16.04 -30.52
CA GLU A 30 28.33 -16.55 -29.37
C GLU A 30 27.45 -17.08 -28.22
N MET A 31 26.14 -16.83 -28.27
CA MET A 31 25.21 -17.28 -27.22
C MET A 31 24.95 -18.79 -27.32
N PRO A 32 25.15 -19.56 -26.23
CA PRO A 32 24.85 -20.99 -26.22
C PRO A 32 23.41 -21.28 -26.65
N GLU A 33 23.21 -22.31 -27.48
CA GLU A 33 21.88 -22.65 -28.02
C GLU A 33 20.84 -22.88 -26.92
N ASP A 34 21.24 -23.49 -25.80
CA ASP A 34 20.37 -23.72 -24.65
C ASP A 34 19.96 -22.42 -23.94
N VAL A 35 20.86 -21.42 -23.87
CA VAL A 35 20.55 -20.09 -23.32
C VAL A 35 19.59 -19.37 -24.26
N ARG A 36 19.88 -19.40 -25.57
CA ARG A 36 19.02 -18.81 -26.60
C ARG A 36 17.58 -19.32 -26.53
N ARG A 37 17.43 -20.65 -26.42
CA ARG A 37 16.12 -21.30 -26.33
C ARG A 37 15.37 -20.83 -25.09
N GLN A 38 16.02 -20.83 -23.93
CA GLN A 38 15.41 -20.39 -22.66
C GLN A 38 15.01 -18.90 -22.68
N GLU A 39 15.83 -18.03 -23.27
CA GLU A 39 15.46 -16.61 -23.46
C GLU A 39 14.22 -16.47 -24.34
N LEU A 40 14.16 -17.19 -25.47
CA LEU A 40 13.00 -17.16 -26.37
C LEU A 40 11.72 -17.69 -25.70
N GLU A 41 11.83 -18.77 -24.91
CA GLU A 41 10.71 -19.36 -24.17
C GLU A 41 10.19 -18.45 -23.06
N SER A 42 11.08 -17.70 -22.39
CA SER A 42 10.74 -16.90 -21.21
C SER A 42 10.36 -15.46 -21.52
N ALA A 43 11.00 -14.82 -22.51
CA ALA A 43 10.76 -13.42 -22.86
C ALA A 43 9.87 -13.26 -24.11
N GLY A 44 9.68 -14.31 -24.90
CA GLY A 44 8.89 -14.28 -26.14
C GLY A 44 9.61 -13.63 -27.34
N ASP A 45 10.75 -12.96 -27.11
CA ASP A 45 11.64 -12.43 -28.14
C ASP A 45 13.12 -12.49 -27.69
N LEU A 46 14.04 -12.04 -28.56
CA LEU A 46 15.46 -11.85 -28.24
C LEU A 46 15.83 -10.36 -28.29
N ASN A 47 15.15 -9.53 -27.51
CA ASN A 47 15.51 -8.12 -27.36
C ASN A 47 16.71 -7.93 -26.41
N ILE A 48 17.88 -8.41 -26.85
CA ILE A 48 19.13 -8.40 -26.09
C ILE A 48 19.98 -7.19 -26.52
N LEU A 49 20.48 -6.45 -25.53
CA LEU A 49 21.35 -5.28 -25.71
C LEU A 49 22.83 -5.67 -25.72
N ASP A 50 23.23 -6.55 -24.80
CA ASP A 50 24.60 -7.02 -24.67
C ASP A 50 24.63 -8.38 -23.97
N SER A 51 25.75 -9.10 -24.09
CA SER A 51 26.00 -10.33 -23.37
C SER A 51 27.47 -10.44 -22.97
N LEU A 52 27.74 -11.25 -21.93
CA LEU A 52 29.09 -11.45 -21.44
C LEU A 52 29.29 -12.87 -20.91
N LEU A 53 30.32 -13.57 -21.42
CA LEU A 53 30.78 -14.84 -20.85
C LEU A 53 31.93 -14.60 -19.86
N ILE A 54 31.70 -14.98 -18.60
CA ILE A 54 32.72 -15.02 -17.55
C ILE A 54 33.05 -16.49 -17.29
N LYS A 55 34.28 -16.89 -17.62
CA LYS A 55 34.72 -18.28 -17.48
C LYS A 55 35.24 -18.57 -16.08
N ASN A 56 35.15 -19.84 -15.67
CA ASN A 56 35.73 -20.38 -14.44
C ASN A 56 35.26 -19.64 -13.17
N THR A 57 34.00 -19.24 -13.10
CA THR A 57 33.45 -18.82 -11.79
C THR A 57 33.39 -20.05 -10.86
N PRO A 58 33.36 -19.87 -9.53
CA PRO A 58 33.18 -20.99 -8.60
C PRO A 58 31.91 -21.84 -8.82
N LYS A 59 30.90 -21.33 -9.55
CA LYS A 59 29.69 -22.07 -9.94
C LYS A 59 29.74 -22.67 -11.36
N GLY A 60 30.86 -22.55 -12.07
CA GLY A 60 30.99 -22.88 -13.49
C GLY A 60 31.03 -21.62 -14.37
N ASP A 61 31.05 -21.79 -15.70
CA ASP A 61 31.02 -20.64 -16.60
C ASP A 61 29.69 -19.87 -16.44
N ALA A 62 29.74 -18.55 -16.42
CA ALA A 62 28.58 -17.68 -16.28
C ALA A 62 28.34 -16.89 -17.58
N PHE A 63 27.13 -16.96 -18.12
CA PHE A 63 26.70 -16.23 -19.31
C PHE A 63 25.65 -15.19 -18.91
N LEU A 64 26.00 -13.93 -19.06
CA LEU A 64 25.16 -12.79 -18.72
C LEU A 64 24.40 -12.33 -19.96
N VAL A 65 23.11 -12.10 -19.81
CA VAL A 65 22.22 -11.57 -20.85
C VAL A 65 21.62 -10.26 -20.34
N LEU A 66 21.95 -9.16 -21.00
CA LEU A 66 21.43 -7.84 -20.70
C LEU A 66 20.37 -7.46 -21.73
N SER A 67 19.17 -7.13 -21.28
CA SER A 67 18.06 -6.62 -22.08
C SER A 67 17.65 -5.23 -21.58
N PRO A 68 16.73 -4.52 -22.26
CA PRO A 68 16.17 -3.27 -21.75
C PRO A 68 15.45 -3.44 -20.41
N TRP A 69 14.97 -4.65 -20.13
CA TRP A 69 14.10 -4.90 -18.98
C TRP A 69 14.85 -5.58 -17.85
N TYR A 70 15.85 -6.41 -18.17
CA TYR A 70 16.47 -7.27 -17.20
C TYR A 70 17.96 -7.55 -17.43
N LEU A 71 18.61 -7.97 -16.36
CA LEU A 71 19.86 -8.73 -16.40
C LEU A 71 19.57 -10.17 -15.94
N ARG A 72 20.00 -11.15 -16.73
CA ARG A 72 19.98 -12.57 -16.34
C ARG A 72 21.38 -13.14 -16.35
N ILE A 73 21.65 -14.03 -15.40
CA ILE A 73 22.91 -14.77 -15.30
C ILE A 73 22.59 -16.25 -15.35
N TYR A 74 23.10 -16.88 -16.40
CA TYR A 74 23.08 -18.33 -16.59
C TYR A 74 24.39 -18.91 -16.08
N TYR A 75 24.33 -20.00 -15.32
CA TYR A 75 25.53 -20.77 -14.97
C TYR A 75 25.52 -22.10 -15.72
N PHE A 76 26.70 -22.52 -16.17
CA PHE A 76 26.91 -23.82 -16.76
C PHE A 76 27.22 -24.85 -15.67
N THR A 77 26.19 -25.60 -15.29
CA THR A 77 26.23 -26.60 -14.22
C THR A 77 25.76 -27.95 -14.75
N GLU A 78 26.47 -29.03 -14.41
CA GLU A 78 26.08 -30.40 -14.76
C GLU A 78 25.85 -30.62 -16.27
N GLY A 79 26.60 -29.91 -17.13
CA GLY A 79 26.49 -30.05 -18.58
C GLY A 79 25.35 -29.26 -19.24
N SER A 80 24.67 -28.37 -18.50
CA SER A 80 23.56 -27.55 -19.01
C SER A 80 23.64 -26.11 -18.49
N TRP A 81 23.10 -25.16 -19.26
CA TRP A 81 22.95 -23.76 -18.83
C TRP A 81 21.64 -23.59 -18.05
N ARG A 82 21.70 -23.02 -16.84
CA ARG A 82 20.52 -22.75 -16.01
C ARG A 82 20.53 -21.31 -15.50
N ILE A 83 19.35 -20.68 -15.48
CA ILE A 83 19.17 -19.36 -14.86
C ILE A 83 19.26 -19.53 -13.34
N GLU A 84 20.19 -18.82 -12.68
CA GLU A 84 20.24 -18.77 -11.21
C GLU A 84 20.09 -17.35 -10.65
N ALA A 85 20.30 -16.31 -11.46
CA ALA A 85 20.06 -14.93 -11.04
C ALA A 85 19.34 -14.14 -12.13
N HIS A 86 18.38 -13.32 -11.71
CA HIS A 86 17.56 -12.49 -12.58
C HIS A 86 17.20 -11.19 -11.86
N VAL A 87 17.25 -10.08 -12.61
CA VAL A 87 16.92 -8.74 -12.15
C VAL A 87 15.97 -8.14 -13.15
N SER A 88 14.71 -7.90 -12.78
CA SER A 88 13.63 -7.60 -13.73
C SER A 88 13.40 -6.10 -13.98
N ASN A 89 14.15 -5.21 -13.33
CA ASN A 89 13.76 -3.81 -13.22
C ASN A 89 14.93 -2.84 -13.51
N MET A 90 15.37 -2.83 -14.76
CA MET A 90 16.33 -1.85 -15.28
C MET A 90 15.62 -0.56 -15.69
N ASP A 91 15.03 0.14 -14.73
CA ASP A 91 14.27 1.38 -14.96
C ASP A 91 15.17 2.58 -15.30
N TRP A 92 15.77 2.49 -16.49
CA TRP A 92 16.61 3.51 -17.07
C TRP A 92 15.83 4.25 -18.16
N GLU A 93 15.97 5.57 -18.23
CA GLU A 93 15.60 6.29 -19.44
C GLU A 93 16.61 5.94 -20.55
N ASN A 94 16.14 5.77 -21.79
CA ASN A 94 16.97 5.37 -22.95
C ASN A 94 17.72 4.05 -22.72
N ARG A 95 16.94 3.00 -22.42
CA ARG A 95 17.40 1.62 -22.15
C ARG A 95 18.14 0.97 -23.33
N ASP A 96 18.17 1.59 -24.50
CA ASP A 96 18.87 1.12 -25.70
C ASP A 96 20.39 1.33 -25.65
N LYS A 97 20.94 1.96 -24.59
CA LYS A 97 22.35 2.38 -24.50
C LYS A 97 23.11 1.76 -23.32
N LEU A 98 22.84 0.50 -23.04
CA LEU A 98 23.41 -0.23 -21.90
C LEU A 98 24.42 -1.26 -22.40
N PHE A 99 25.55 -1.34 -21.70
CA PHE A 99 26.64 -2.23 -22.09
C PHE A 99 27.19 -2.99 -20.89
N LEU A 100 27.65 -4.20 -21.15
CA LEU A 100 28.41 -5.01 -20.20
C LEU A 100 29.90 -4.81 -20.47
N ARG A 101 30.68 -4.64 -19.39
CA ARG A 101 32.14 -4.60 -19.48
C ARG A 101 32.76 -5.53 -18.46
N ARG A 102 33.56 -6.50 -18.92
CA ARG A 102 34.32 -7.38 -18.03
C ARG A 102 35.36 -6.60 -17.24
N HIS A 103 35.57 -6.98 -15.98
CA HIS A 103 36.67 -6.44 -15.19
C HIS A 103 38.02 -6.82 -15.80
N THR A 104 38.98 -5.91 -15.67
CA THR A 104 40.39 -6.19 -15.92
C THR A 104 41.12 -5.98 -14.60
N ALA A 105 41.91 -6.96 -14.19
CA ALA A 105 42.64 -6.91 -12.93
C ALA A 105 43.47 -5.62 -12.82
N GLY A 106 43.34 -4.92 -11.69
CA GLY A 106 43.98 -3.63 -11.45
C GLY A 106 43.03 -2.62 -10.80
N GLN A 107 43.30 -1.35 -11.05
CA GLN A 107 42.46 -0.25 -10.56
C GLN A 107 41.17 -0.17 -11.35
N ALA A 108 40.02 -0.02 -10.67
CA ALA A 108 38.75 0.16 -11.34
C ALA A 108 38.77 1.43 -12.23
N PRO A 109 38.02 1.46 -13.33
CA PRO A 109 37.95 2.65 -14.17
C PRO A 109 37.26 3.82 -13.44
N GLY A 110 37.54 5.05 -13.88
CA GLY A 110 36.84 6.25 -13.42
C GLY A 110 37.21 6.70 -12.01
N MET A 111 36.26 7.37 -11.35
CA MET A 111 36.47 7.99 -10.03
C MET A 111 36.46 6.96 -8.90
N GLN A 112 35.78 5.83 -9.07
CA GLN A 112 35.72 4.74 -8.11
C GLN A 112 37.09 4.10 -7.91
N GLY A 113 37.85 3.89 -8.99
CA GLY A 113 39.23 3.44 -8.89
C GLY A 113 40.15 4.45 -8.20
N ARG A 114 39.99 5.74 -8.49
CA ARG A 114 40.74 6.81 -7.81
C ARG A 114 40.42 6.88 -6.32
N ALA A 115 39.20 6.52 -5.93
CA ALA A 115 38.76 6.36 -4.56
C ALA A 115 39.20 5.02 -3.90
N GLY A 116 39.99 4.21 -4.61
CA GLY A 116 40.60 2.99 -4.09
C GLY A 116 39.85 1.70 -4.40
N LEU A 117 38.83 1.70 -5.25
CA LEU A 117 38.22 0.45 -5.73
C LEU A 117 39.19 -0.31 -6.63
N LEU A 118 39.48 -1.55 -6.26
CA LEU A 118 40.36 -2.45 -7.00
C LEU A 118 39.59 -3.67 -7.50
N TYR A 119 39.91 -4.09 -8.71
CA TYR A 119 39.53 -5.36 -9.29
C TYR A 119 40.72 -6.30 -9.11
N PRO A 120 40.73 -7.21 -8.13
CA PRO A 120 41.88 -8.08 -7.90
C PRO A 120 42.07 -9.13 -8.99
N ASP A 121 41.00 -9.43 -9.72
CA ASP A 121 40.91 -10.41 -10.80
C ASP A 121 39.92 -9.91 -11.87
N ASP A 122 39.63 -10.75 -12.86
CA ASP A 122 38.65 -10.52 -13.91
C ASP A 122 37.29 -11.20 -13.63
N LEU A 123 37.05 -11.67 -12.39
CA LEU A 123 35.81 -12.29 -11.93
C LEU A 123 34.81 -11.22 -11.50
N GLY A 124 34.46 -10.35 -12.43
CA GLY A 124 33.50 -9.27 -12.23
C GLY A 124 33.12 -8.59 -13.54
N PHE A 125 32.11 -7.75 -13.46
CA PHE A 125 31.62 -6.99 -14.61
C PHE A 125 31.04 -5.66 -14.16
N ASP A 126 31.01 -4.73 -15.10
CA ASP A 126 30.31 -3.47 -14.97
C ASP A 126 29.06 -3.49 -15.87
N ILE A 127 28.02 -2.78 -15.42
CA ILE A 127 26.93 -2.34 -16.29
C ILE A 127 27.07 -0.84 -16.42
N LEU A 128 27.10 -0.33 -17.65
CA LEU A 128 27.30 1.09 -17.89
C LEU A 128 26.33 1.64 -18.94
N ARG A 129 25.81 2.84 -18.68
CA ARG A 129 25.10 3.63 -19.67
C ARG A 129 26.06 4.59 -20.34
N ALA A 130 26.31 4.40 -21.63
CA ALA A 130 27.28 5.17 -22.39
C ALA A 130 26.79 5.42 -23.83
N GLN A 131 27.51 6.25 -24.58
CA GLN A 131 27.22 6.49 -25.99
C GLN A 131 27.59 5.30 -26.87
N ASP A 132 28.57 4.50 -26.43
CA ASP A 132 29.09 3.33 -27.13
C ASP A 132 29.61 2.27 -26.15
N ARG A 133 29.91 1.07 -26.67
CA ARG A 133 30.41 -0.07 -25.89
C ARG A 133 31.81 0.16 -25.32
N GLN A 134 32.56 1.10 -25.90
CA GLN A 134 33.88 1.52 -25.40
C GLN A 134 33.77 2.35 -24.12
N GLY A 135 32.57 2.81 -23.74
CA GLY A 135 32.34 3.60 -22.53
C GLY A 135 32.55 5.09 -22.74
N THR A 136 32.35 5.60 -23.95
CA THR A 136 32.37 7.05 -24.20
C THR A 136 31.15 7.71 -23.56
N GLY A 137 31.36 8.77 -22.77
CA GLY A 137 30.27 9.53 -22.16
C GLY A 137 29.43 8.71 -21.16
N ILE A 138 30.09 7.92 -20.31
CA ILE A 138 29.42 7.19 -19.22
C ILE A 138 28.63 8.16 -18.36
N THR A 139 27.33 7.91 -18.24
CA THR A 139 26.43 8.69 -17.39
C THR A 139 26.02 7.92 -16.15
N GLU A 140 25.98 6.59 -16.23
CA GLU A 140 25.70 5.66 -15.12
C GLU A 140 26.66 4.48 -15.17
N LEU A 141 27.07 4.02 -13.99
CA LEU A 141 27.97 2.90 -13.81
C LEU A 141 27.55 2.08 -12.58
N LEU A 142 27.51 0.76 -12.75
CA LEU A 142 27.36 -0.26 -11.73
C LEU A 142 28.56 -1.19 -11.80
N GLN A 143 29.15 -1.56 -10.67
CA GLN A 143 30.36 -2.40 -10.63
C GLN A 143 30.09 -3.62 -9.74
N TYR A 144 30.12 -4.81 -10.32
CA TYR A 144 29.86 -6.08 -9.64
C TYR A 144 31.10 -6.95 -9.62
N ARG A 145 31.33 -7.63 -8.50
CA ARG A 145 32.46 -8.55 -8.34
C ARG A 145 32.00 -9.85 -7.71
N TRP A 146 32.57 -10.96 -8.13
CA TRP A 146 32.36 -12.23 -7.45
C TRP A 146 32.87 -12.18 -6.00
N GLN A 147 31.98 -12.42 -5.05
CA GLN A 147 32.29 -12.49 -3.63
C GLN A 147 31.52 -13.63 -2.96
N GLY A 148 32.24 -14.59 -2.39
CA GLY A 148 31.64 -15.80 -1.82
C GLY A 148 31.03 -16.66 -2.92
N ASP A 149 29.72 -16.58 -3.07
CA ASP A 149 28.87 -17.45 -3.88
C ASP A 149 28.12 -16.73 -5.01
N ALA A 150 28.25 -15.39 -5.12
CA ALA A 150 27.54 -14.60 -6.12
C ALA A 150 28.32 -13.33 -6.53
N PHE A 151 27.85 -12.67 -7.59
CA PHE A 151 28.28 -11.32 -7.94
C PHE A 151 27.63 -10.30 -6.99
N LYS A 152 28.45 -9.60 -6.20
CA LYS A 152 28.03 -8.56 -5.26
C LYS A 152 28.41 -7.17 -5.76
N LEU A 153 27.53 -6.20 -5.54
CA LEU A 153 27.74 -4.80 -5.89
C LEU A 153 28.95 -4.24 -5.11
N GLN A 154 29.82 -3.50 -5.79
CA GLN A 154 31.03 -2.90 -5.23
C GLN A 154 31.05 -1.38 -5.33
N GLY A 155 30.28 -0.81 -6.24
CA GLY A 155 30.22 0.62 -6.43
C GLY A 155 29.22 1.01 -7.51
N TRP A 156 28.81 2.27 -7.46
CA TRP A 156 27.93 2.85 -8.46
C TRP A 156 28.14 4.34 -8.63
N GLN A 157 27.63 4.89 -9.73
CA GLN A 157 27.60 6.31 -10.00
C GLN A 157 26.45 6.66 -10.93
N GLN A 158 25.82 7.80 -10.67
CA GLN A 158 24.95 8.48 -11.61
C GLN A 158 25.41 9.94 -11.72
N THR A 159 25.75 10.38 -12.93
CA THR A 159 26.40 11.69 -13.13
C THR A 159 25.53 12.85 -12.63
N SER A 160 24.21 12.74 -12.76
CA SER A 160 23.26 13.77 -12.31
C SER A 160 23.21 13.93 -10.79
N SER A 161 23.61 12.94 -9.99
CA SER A 161 23.60 13.06 -8.52
C SER A 161 24.77 13.87 -7.97
N GLY A 162 25.83 14.07 -8.78
CA GLY A 162 27.06 14.69 -8.33
C GLY A 162 27.90 13.82 -7.39
N GLN A 163 27.50 12.58 -7.09
CA GLN A 163 28.18 11.68 -6.15
C GLN A 163 28.38 10.28 -6.73
N PHE A 164 29.31 9.53 -6.16
CA PHE A 164 29.47 8.10 -6.42
C PHE A 164 29.76 7.35 -5.12
N ALA A 165 29.47 6.06 -5.11
CA ALA A 165 29.65 5.21 -3.93
C ALA A 165 30.59 4.03 -4.22
N VAL A 166 31.36 3.64 -3.21
CA VAL A 166 32.23 2.45 -3.24
C VAL A 166 32.05 1.68 -1.93
N TYR A 167 31.93 0.36 -2.00
CA TYR A 167 31.88 -0.51 -0.82
C TYR A 167 33.28 -0.72 -0.24
N GLN A 168 33.49 -0.33 1.03
CA GLN A 168 34.76 -0.46 1.73
C GLN A 168 34.52 -0.80 3.20
N ASN A 169 35.22 -1.81 3.71
CA ASN A 169 35.21 -2.18 5.14
C ASN A 169 33.81 -2.35 5.74
N GLY A 170 32.88 -2.96 5.01
CA GLY A 170 31.52 -3.20 5.50
C GLY A 170 30.56 -2.00 5.37
N GLN A 171 30.93 -0.96 4.61
CA GLN A 171 30.13 0.26 4.45
C GLN A 171 30.18 0.80 3.03
N TRP A 172 29.13 1.51 2.63
CA TRP A 172 29.10 2.32 1.41
C TRP A 172 29.71 3.68 1.69
N VAL A 173 30.84 3.98 1.04
CA VAL A 173 31.56 5.25 1.17
C VAL A 173 31.22 6.14 -0.02
N TYR A 174 30.79 7.37 0.26
CA TYR A 174 30.36 8.34 -0.75
C TYR A 174 31.44 9.38 -1.00
N PHE A 175 31.54 9.79 -2.26
CA PHE A 175 32.52 10.73 -2.74
C PHE A 175 31.87 11.75 -3.69
N ASP A 176 32.40 12.96 -3.69
CA ASP A 176 32.05 13.99 -4.65
C ASP A 176 32.61 13.63 -6.04
N SER A 177 31.75 13.62 -7.06
CA SER A 177 32.14 13.17 -8.41
C SER A 177 33.10 14.13 -9.11
N ALA A 178 33.08 15.42 -8.78
CA ALA A 178 33.91 16.42 -9.43
C ALA A 178 35.34 16.46 -8.84
N THR A 179 35.44 16.34 -7.52
CA THR A 179 36.69 16.51 -6.76
C THR A 179 37.31 15.21 -6.30
N GLY A 180 36.52 14.13 -6.18
CA GLY A 180 36.93 12.86 -5.56
C GLY A 180 37.04 12.94 -4.03
N ALA A 181 36.58 14.05 -3.41
CA ALA A 181 36.62 14.21 -1.97
C ALA A 181 35.65 13.23 -1.29
N ARG A 182 36.10 12.57 -0.21
CA ARG A 182 35.25 11.70 0.61
C ARG A 182 34.21 12.54 1.35
N LEU A 183 32.93 12.20 1.19
CA LEU A 183 31.80 12.88 1.81
C LEU A 183 31.39 12.22 3.14
N GLY A 184 31.40 10.89 3.19
CA GLY A 184 30.97 10.13 4.37
C GLY A 184 30.74 8.66 4.05
N SER A 185 30.11 7.93 4.97
CA SER A 185 29.73 6.54 4.74
C SER A 185 28.40 6.19 5.39
N ALA A 186 27.73 5.19 4.83
CA ALA A 186 26.50 4.60 5.35
C ALA A 186 26.59 3.07 5.37
N ARG A 187 25.92 2.44 6.34
CA ARG A 187 25.84 0.99 6.48
C ARG A 187 24.44 0.51 6.10
N ILE A 188 24.35 -0.17 4.97
CA ILE A 188 23.10 -0.71 4.41
C ILE A 188 23.41 -2.13 3.91
N ASP A 189 23.43 -3.08 4.85
CA ASP A 189 23.95 -4.45 4.63
C ASP A 189 23.17 -5.17 3.50
N LEU A 190 21.86 -4.94 3.41
CA LEU A 190 21.00 -5.53 2.37
C LEU A 190 21.38 -5.08 0.94
N LEU A 191 21.91 -3.87 0.74
CA LEU A 191 22.44 -3.46 -0.59
C LEU A 191 23.67 -4.27 -0.99
N TYR A 192 24.46 -4.73 -0.02
CA TYR A 192 25.63 -5.55 -0.31
C TYR A 192 25.23 -7.01 -0.58
N ASP A 193 24.31 -7.54 0.21
CA ASP A 193 23.89 -8.94 0.09
C ASP A 193 22.95 -9.21 -1.08
N TYR A 194 22.07 -8.26 -1.39
CA TYR A 194 21.07 -8.39 -2.45
C TYR A 194 21.23 -7.36 -3.58
N GLY A 195 22.34 -6.61 -3.61
CA GLY A 195 22.54 -5.47 -4.53
C GLY A 195 22.33 -5.75 -6.01
N LEU A 196 22.53 -7.00 -6.45
CA LEU A 196 22.23 -7.41 -7.81
C LEU A 196 20.72 -7.30 -8.12
N MET A 197 19.84 -7.57 -7.15
CA MET A 197 18.39 -7.62 -7.31
C MET A 197 17.70 -6.25 -7.24
N ILE A 198 18.45 -5.18 -7.00
CA ILE A 198 17.90 -3.84 -6.74
C ILE A 198 17.80 -3.06 -8.04
N SER A 199 16.70 -2.34 -8.22
CA SER A 199 16.60 -1.39 -9.33
C SER A 199 17.63 -0.27 -9.16
N PHE A 200 18.42 0.02 -10.18
CA PHE A 200 19.43 1.08 -10.11
C PHE A 200 18.82 2.44 -9.75
N SER A 201 17.63 2.76 -10.26
CA SER A 201 16.93 4.01 -9.92
C SER A 201 16.57 4.13 -8.44
N ARG A 202 16.66 3.02 -7.70
CA ARG A 202 16.43 2.88 -6.25
C ARG A 202 17.73 2.79 -5.45
N LEU A 203 18.91 2.80 -6.07
CA LEU A 203 20.14 2.91 -5.30
C LEU A 203 20.24 4.32 -4.68
N PRO A 204 20.75 4.45 -3.44
CA PRO A 204 20.95 5.76 -2.82
C PRO A 204 22.06 6.51 -3.55
N MET A 205 21.69 7.39 -4.49
CA MET A 205 22.65 8.12 -5.33
C MET A 205 23.43 9.22 -4.59
N THR A 206 23.05 9.52 -3.34
CA THR A 206 23.70 10.53 -2.49
C THR A 206 23.88 9.99 -1.07
N LEU A 207 24.87 10.54 -0.36
CA LEU A 207 25.09 10.21 1.06
C LEU A 207 23.84 10.46 1.91
N ASP A 208 23.11 11.54 1.67
CA ASP A 208 21.90 11.87 2.42
C ASP A 208 20.80 10.81 2.23
N ALA A 209 20.60 10.34 0.99
CA ALA A 209 19.69 9.24 0.71
C ALA A 209 20.15 7.93 1.40
N ALA A 210 21.46 7.68 1.41
CA ALA A 210 22.03 6.50 2.05
C ALA A 210 21.86 6.52 3.58
N LEU A 211 22.06 7.67 4.21
CA LEU A 211 21.87 7.82 5.66
C LEU A 211 20.39 7.66 6.04
N ARG A 212 19.48 8.13 5.19
CA ARG A 212 18.04 7.91 5.33
C ARG A 212 17.67 6.43 5.24
N MET A 213 18.22 5.68 4.27
CA MET A 213 18.03 4.23 4.20
C MET A 213 18.68 3.51 5.40
N GLN A 214 19.87 3.94 5.85
CA GLN A 214 20.52 3.37 7.03
C GLN A 214 19.64 3.52 8.29
N ALA A 215 18.96 4.66 8.44
CA ALA A 215 18.13 4.95 9.60
C ALA A 215 16.93 4.00 9.78
N ILE A 216 16.55 3.27 8.72
CA ILE A 216 15.46 2.30 8.76
C ILE A 216 15.92 0.84 8.72
N THR A 217 17.23 0.58 8.73
CA THR A 217 17.78 -0.79 8.79
C THR A 217 17.38 -1.52 10.07
N GLU A 218 17.43 -2.87 10.07
CA GLU A 218 17.15 -3.67 11.26
C GLU A 218 18.02 -3.26 12.46
N GLU A 219 19.32 -3.00 12.23
CA GLU A 219 20.24 -2.55 13.27
C GLU A 219 19.84 -1.19 13.86
N ALA A 220 19.37 -0.25 13.02
CA ALA A 220 18.84 1.02 13.50
C ALA A 220 17.53 0.82 14.28
N ALA A 221 16.63 -0.01 13.75
CA ALA A 221 15.33 -0.35 14.34
C ALA A 221 15.48 -0.89 15.77
N LYS A 222 16.49 -1.74 16.05
CA LYS A 222 16.77 -2.28 17.40
C LYS A 222 16.89 -1.21 18.48
N THR A 223 17.28 0.01 18.14
CA THR A 223 17.50 1.11 19.10
C THR A 223 16.51 2.25 18.95
N LEU A 224 15.60 2.18 17.99
CA LEU A 224 14.70 3.27 17.63
C LEU A 224 13.72 3.64 18.77
N PHE A 225 13.29 2.65 19.56
CA PHE A 225 12.34 2.85 20.65
C PHE A 225 12.92 2.35 21.99
N PRO A 226 13.52 3.25 22.79
CA PRO A 226 14.03 2.91 24.11
C PRO A 226 12.95 2.27 25.01
N GLY A 227 13.29 1.15 25.66
CA GLY A 227 12.37 0.39 26.51
C GLY A 227 11.48 -0.61 25.76
N TRP A 228 11.59 -0.69 24.44
CA TRP A 228 10.97 -1.71 23.60
C TRP A 228 12.02 -2.66 23.04
N LYS A 229 11.63 -3.90 22.78
CA LYS A 229 12.47 -4.91 22.16
C LYS A 229 11.95 -5.21 20.75
N LEU A 230 12.82 -5.14 19.75
CA LEU A 230 12.50 -5.56 18.38
C LEU A 230 12.34 -7.09 18.35
N ALA A 231 11.26 -7.58 17.75
CA ALA A 231 11.00 -9.01 17.56
C ALA A 231 10.63 -9.39 16.11
N TYR A 232 10.29 -8.41 15.27
CA TYR A 232 10.05 -8.60 13.85
C TYR A 232 10.63 -7.44 13.05
N TYR A 233 11.22 -7.74 11.91
CA TYR A 233 11.68 -6.75 10.94
C TYR A 233 11.58 -7.34 9.53
N SER A 234 11.02 -6.58 8.60
CA SER A 234 10.97 -6.93 7.19
C SER A 234 11.15 -5.67 6.36
N ALA A 235 12.05 -5.69 5.40
CA ALA A 235 12.29 -4.58 4.48
C ALA A 235 11.77 -4.92 3.08
N PHE A 236 11.18 -3.93 2.42
CA PHE A 236 10.58 -4.07 1.10
C PHE A 236 10.75 -2.79 0.28
N ASN A 237 10.22 -2.78 -0.95
CA ASN A 237 10.38 -1.67 -1.90
C ASN A 237 11.85 -1.26 -2.07
N ASP A 238 12.72 -2.23 -2.43
CA ASP A 238 14.16 -2.02 -2.58
C ASP A 238 14.84 -1.44 -1.33
N PHE A 239 14.33 -1.83 -0.15
CA PHE A 239 14.80 -1.40 1.17
C PHE A 239 14.56 0.08 1.49
N HIS A 240 13.67 0.75 0.76
CA HIS A 240 13.22 2.10 1.08
C HIS A 240 12.14 2.12 2.15
N GLU A 241 11.52 0.98 2.43
CA GLU A 241 10.49 0.81 3.44
C GLU A 241 10.78 -0.43 4.29
N ALA A 242 10.33 -0.37 5.55
CA ALA A 242 10.42 -1.49 6.46
C ALA A 242 9.23 -1.53 7.42
N GLU A 243 8.78 -2.73 7.74
CA GLU A 243 7.89 -3.02 8.84
C GLU A 243 8.71 -3.53 10.03
N ALA A 244 8.43 -2.99 11.22
CA ALA A 244 9.09 -3.39 12.45
C ALA A 244 8.07 -3.63 13.57
N GLY A 245 8.13 -4.81 14.17
CA GLY A 245 7.31 -5.21 15.30
C GLY A 245 8.14 -5.24 16.58
N TYR A 246 7.65 -4.55 17.61
CA TYR A 246 8.28 -4.44 18.91
C TYR A 246 7.34 -4.94 20.00
N TYR A 247 7.93 -5.35 21.12
CA TYR A 247 7.17 -5.69 22.30
C TYR A 247 7.78 -5.09 23.56
N ARG A 248 6.92 -4.91 24.57
CA ARG A 248 7.30 -4.56 25.92
C ARG A 248 6.48 -5.39 26.90
N ILE A 249 7.15 -5.97 27.89
CA ILE A 249 6.49 -6.67 28.99
C ILE A 249 6.81 -5.93 30.28
N ALA A 250 5.80 -5.38 30.94
CA ALA A 250 5.90 -4.68 32.22
C ALA A 250 4.74 -5.14 33.11
N ASP A 251 5.01 -5.44 34.38
CA ASP A 251 4.01 -5.92 35.34
C ASP A 251 3.15 -7.07 34.79
N LYS A 252 3.81 -8.04 34.13
CA LYS A 252 3.18 -9.21 33.48
C LYS A 252 2.26 -8.89 32.30
N GLN A 253 2.19 -7.63 31.87
CA GLN A 253 1.38 -7.20 30.74
C GLN A 253 2.23 -7.00 29.49
N LEU A 254 1.77 -7.55 28.37
CA LEU A 254 2.33 -7.35 27.05
C LEU A 254 1.71 -6.12 26.39
N THR A 255 2.55 -5.29 25.79
CA THR A 255 2.14 -4.32 24.76
C THR A 255 2.96 -4.58 23.51
N ILE A 256 2.33 -4.58 22.34
CA ILE A 256 2.99 -4.69 21.04
C ILE A 256 2.95 -3.32 20.36
N ARG A 257 4.03 -2.98 19.65
CA ARG A 257 4.12 -1.81 18.80
C ARG A 257 4.47 -2.23 17.38
N ARG A 258 3.63 -1.87 16.40
CA ARG A 258 3.85 -2.10 14.97
C ARG A 258 4.17 -0.78 14.31
N VAL A 259 5.23 -0.74 13.51
CA VAL A 259 5.78 0.50 12.94
C VAL A 259 6.08 0.31 11.48
N HIS A 260 5.62 1.24 10.65
CA HIS A 260 6.03 1.36 9.26
C HIS A 260 7.06 2.49 9.13
N LEU A 261 8.21 2.15 8.58
CA LEU A 261 9.37 3.01 8.41
C LEU A 261 9.58 3.27 6.92
N SER A 262 9.90 4.50 6.58
CA SER A 262 10.25 4.96 5.25
C SER A 262 11.56 5.72 5.31
N SER A 263 12.43 5.44 4.35
CA SER A 263 13.67 6.21 4.21
C SER A 263 13.39 7.68 3.92
N ASP A 264 12.33 8.02 3.20
CA ASP A 264 12.04 9.42 2.85
C ASP A 264 11.24 10.17 3.93
N GLN A 265 10.39 9.48 4.67
CA GLN A 265 9.48 10.10 5.66
C GLN A 265 9.79 9.75 7.13
N GLY A 266 10.74 8.85 7.39
CA GLY A 266 10.99 8.32 8.73
C GLY A 266 9.86 7.38 9.17
N THR A 267 9.35 7.53 10.39
CA THR A 267 8.20 6.74 10.85
C THR A 267 6.91 7.25 10.21
N GLN A 268 6.32 6.48 9.29
CA GLN A 268 5.05 6.83 8.63
C GLN A 268 3.85 6.52 9.53
N SER A 269 3.86 5.35 10.16
CA SER A 269 2.79 4.94 11.07
C SER A 269 3.34 4.21 12.28
N GLN A 270 2.62 4.34 13.39
CA GLN A 270 2.89 3.64 14.64
C GLN A 270 1.56 3.24 15.28
N LEU A 271 1.44 1.96 15.60
CA LEU A 271 0.31 1.39 16.31
C LEU A 271 0.79 0.73 17.59
N ASP A 272 0.23 1.11 18.73
CA ASP A 272 0.42 0.41 20.00
C ASP A 272 -0.87 -0.36 20.33
N THR A 273 -0.75 -1.66 20.61
CA THR A 273 -1.90 -2.48 21.02
C THR A 273 -2.40 -2.12 22.41
N MET A 274 -3.59 -2.59 22.79
CA MET A 274 -3.95 -2.59 24.21
C MET A 274 -2.98 -3.47 25.01
N SER A 275 -2.84 -3.17 26.31
CA SER A 275 -2.02 -4.00 27.20
C SER A 275 -2.78 -5.26 27.58
N LEU A 276 -2.11 -6.42 27.56
CA LEU A 276 -2.74 -7.71 27.84
C LEU A 276 -1.96 -8.49 28.91
N PRO A 277 -2.58 -8.91 30.03
CA PRO A 277 -1.95 -9.75 31.04
C PRO A 277 -1.63 -11.13 30.47
N LEU A 278 -0.36 -11.50 30.53
CA LEU A 278 0.13 -12.80 30.10
C LEU A 278 -0.09 -13.84 31.19
N SER A 279 -0.26 -15.11 30.79
CA SER A 279 -0.30 -16.21 31.75
C SER A 279 1.07 -16.43 32.40
N GLU A 280 1.09 -16.97 33.62
CA GLU A 280 2.34 -17.40 34.28
C GLU A 280 3.13 -18.40 33.44
N ARG A 281 2.43 -19.26 32.69
CA ARG A 281 3.04 -20.27 31.83
C ARG A 281 3.77 -19.63 30.65
N LEU A 282 3.14 -18.67 29.97
CA LEU A 282 3.78 -17.96 28.86
C LEU A 282 4.97 -17.12 29.36
N LEU A 283 4.81 -16.44 30.50
CA LEU A 283 5.90 -15.68 31.13
C LEU A 283 7.12 -16.54 31.46
N ALA A 284 6.90 -17.78 31.93
CA ALA A 284 7.99 -18.73 32.18
C ALA A 284 8.69 -19.16 30.88
N ARG A 285 7.93 -19.46 29.82
CA ARG A 285 8.50 -19.86 28.52
C ARG A 285 9.32 -18.73 27.88
N LEU A 286 8.87 -17.49 28.00
CA LEU A 286 9.59 -16.30 27.50
C LEU A 286 10.96 -16.07 28.17
N GLN A 287 11.28 -16.76 29.27
CA GLN A 287 12.62 -16.72 29.86
C GLN A 287 13.63 -17.62 29.14
N THR A 288 13.15 -18.62 28.38
CA THR A 288 13.99 -19.68 27.84
C THR A 288 13.82 -19.92 26.34
N GLU A 289 12.69 -19.50 25.77
CA GLU A 289 12.35 -19.70 24.36
C GLU A 289 12.39 -18.39 23.59
N ASP A 290 12.67 -18.47 22.29
CA ASP A 290 12.60 -17.32 21.39
C ASP A 290 11.16 -16.80 21.33
N ILE A 291 10.99 -15.48 21.42
CA ILE A 291 9.66 -14.87 21.40
C ILE A 291 8.93 -15.15 20.09
N SER A 292 9.63 -15.22 18.95
CA SER A 292 9.03 -15.48 17.63
C SER A 292 8.35 -16.86 17.54
N MET A 293 8.67 -17.79 18.44
CA MET A 293 8.01 -19.09 18.54
C MET A 293 6.74 -19.05 19.41
N LEU A 294 6.50 -17.94 20.11
CA LEU A 294 5.46 -17.79 21.13
C LEU A 294 4.45 -16.69 20.79
N ILE A 295 4.95 -15.57 20.23
CA ILE A 295 4.21 -14.35 19.96
C ILE A 295 4.63 -13.83 18.58
N ASP A 296 3.67 -13.65 17.69
CA ASP A 296 3.84 -12.87 16.46
C ASP A 296 3.53 -11.40 16.74
N VAL A 297 4.50 -10.53 16.51
CA VAL A 297 4.38 -9.08 16.67
C VAL A 297 4.17 -8.35 15.34
N SER A 298 4.25 -9.04 14.21
CA SER A 298 4.06 -8.47 12.86
C SER A 298 2.62 -8.03 12.62
N GLY A 299 1.66 -8.79 13.14
CA GLY A 299 0.23 -8.59 12.87
C GLY A 299 -0.26 -9.24 11.58
N THR A 300 0.45 -10.23 11.04
CA THR A 300 0.07 -10.92 9.80
C THR A 300 -0.51 -12.33 10.03
N ASP A 301 -0.43 -12.84 11.26
CA ASP A 301 -1.05 -14.08 11.72
C ASP A 301 -1.44 -13.94 13.20
N ASN A 302 -1.75 -15.04 13.86
CA ASN A 302 -2.08 -15.12 15.27
C ASN A 302 -1.06 -14.40 16.13
N THR A 303 -1.51 -13.44 16.93
CA THR A 303 -0.60 -12.76 17.87
C THR A 303 0.03 -13.75 18.84
N PHE A 304 -0.74 -14.70 19.36
CA PHE A 304 -0.28 -15.75 20.25
C PHE A 304 -0.26 -17.10 19.55
N LEU A 305 0.91 -17.74 19.54
CA LEU A 305 1.17 -19.01 18.86
C LEU A 305 0.99 -20.21 19.79
N THR A 306 0.39 -20.00 20.97
CA THR A 306 0.27 -21.00 22.05
C THR A 306 -1.07 -20.86 22.78
N GLU A 307 -1.63 -21.95 23.30
CA GLU A 307 -3.01 -21.97 23.86
C GLU A 307 -3.15 -21.28 25.23
N ASP A 308 -2.07 -21.23 26.02
CA ASP A 308 -2.04 -20.66 27.38
C ASP A 308 -1.39 -19.26 27.38
N ALA A 309 -1.78 -18.40 26.45
CA ALA A 309 -1.04 -17.16 26.22
C ALA A 309 -1.31 -16.06 27.26
N PHE A 310 -2.58 -15.86 27.62
CA PHE A 310 -3.03 -14.77 28.48
C PHE A 310 -3.67 -15.28 29.78
N ASP A 311 -3.76 -14.41 30.78
CA ASP A 311 -4.34 -14.75 32.08
C ASP A 311 -5.85 -14.99 31.96
N ARG A 312 -6.24 -16.28 31.89
CA ARG A 312 -7.65 -16.68 31.80
C ARG A 312 -8.49 -16.40 33.05
N GLY A 313 -7.86 -16.07 34.18
CA GLY A 313 -8.55 -15.59 35.37
C GLY A 313 -9.09 -14.17 35.20
N LEU A 314 -8.45 -13.38 34.32
CA LEU A 314 -8.83 -12.00 34.00
C LEU A 314 -9.55 -11.89 32.63
N ILE A 315 -9.13 -12.70 31.66
CA ILE A 315 -9.62 -12.70 30.28
C ILE A 315 -10.34 -14.02 30.01
N GLN A 316 -11.66 -14.01 30.03
CA GLN A 316 -12.46 -15.21 29.85
C GLN A 316 -12.68 -15.49 28.36
N ALA A 317 -12.00 -16.52 27.84
CA ALA A 317 -12.33 -17.12 26.55
C ALA A 317 -13.46 -18.14 26.74
N GLU A 318 -14.57 -17.97 26.01
CA GLU A 318 -15.78 -18.80 26.14
C GLU A 318 -15.66 -20.19 25.48
N GLY A 319 -14.52 -20.51 24.87
CA GLY A 319 -14.28 -21.78 24.19
C GLY A 319 -12.80 -22.02 23.86
N LYS A 320 -12.56 -22.99 22.96
CA LYS A 320 -11.23 -23.24 22.41
C LYS A 320 -10.87 -22.13 21.43
N VAL A 321 -9.74 -21.46 21.64
CA VAL A 321 -9.25 -20.42 20.73
C VAL A 321 -8.68 -21.06 19.47
N LEU A 322 -9.25 -20.72 18.31
CA LEU A 322 -8.80 -21.16 16.98
C LEU A 322 -7.91 -20.11 16.29
N ARG A 323 -8.25 -18.83 16.45
CA ARG A 323 -7.48 -17.68 15.99
C ARG A 323 -7.51 -16.55 17.01
N ASN A 324 -6.48 -15.71 17.03
CA ASN A 324 -6.42 -14.54 17.90
C ASN A 324 -5.66 -13.37 17.28
N ASP A 325 -6.11 -12.15 17.53
CA ASP A 325 -5.44 -10.92 17.11
C ASP A 325 -5.55 -9.83 18.19
N LEU A 326 -4.39 -9.35 18.65
CA LEU A 326 -4.32 -8.28 19.63
C LEU A 326 -4.22 -6.93 18.91
N GLN A 327 -5.29 -6.14 19.03
CA GLN A 327 -5.44 -4.83 18.42
C GLN A 327 -5.32 -3.72 19.47
N LYS A 328 -5.29 -2.45 19.03
CA LYS A 328 -5.28 -1.25 19.88
C LYS A 328 -6.51 -1.16 20.76
N GLY A 329 -7.68 -1.52 20.21
CA GLY A 329 -8.95 -1.43 20.91
C GLY A 329 -9.32 -2.66 21.75
N GLY A 330 -8.71 -3.82 21.48
CA GLY A 330 -9.18 -5.08 22.05
C GLY A 330 -8.40 -6.30 21.58
N LEU A 331 -8.71 -7.45 22.19
CA LEU A 331 -8.29 -8.77 21.75
C LEU A 331 -9.46 -9.44 21.02
N LEU A 332 -9.26 -9.77 19.74
CA LEU A 332 -10.19 -10.55 18.94
C LEU A 332 -9.85 -12.04 19.04
N LEU A 333 -10.84 -12.88 19.33
CA LEU A 333 -10.70 -14.34 19.34
C LEU A 333 -11.73 -14.97 18.41
N LEU A 334 -11.29 -15.87 17.53
CA LEU A 334 -12.19 -16.87 16.94
C LEU A 334 -12.16 -18.09 17.85
N ILE A 335 -13.29 -18.43 18.45
CA ILE A 335 -13.42 -19.55 19.37
C ILE A 335 -14.35 -20.62 18.82
N GLU A 336 -14.18 -21.84 19.31
CA GLU A 336 -15.07 -22.99 19.11
C GLU A 336 -15.65 -23.41 20.47
N ASP A 337 -16.98 -23.45 20.57
CA ASP A 337 -17.69 -23.89 21.77
C ASP A 337 -17.67 -25.43 21.94
N GLU A 338 -18.26 -25.95 23.02
CA GLU A 338 -18.29 -27.39 23.29
C GLU A 338 -19.14 -28.17 22.26
N GLU A 339 -20.10 -27.50 21.62
CA GLU A 339 -20.96 -28.03 20.55
C GLU A 339 -20.29 -27.98 19.16
N GLY A 340 -19.11 -27.37 19.03
CA GLY A 340 -18.38 -27.23 17.78
C GLY A 340 -18.86 -26.07 16.89
N ASN A 341 -19.59 -25.10 17.43
CA ASN A 341 -19.93 -23.86 16.74
C ASN A 341 -18.81 -22.83 16.91
N ARG A 342 -18.60 -22.02 15.87
CA ARG A 342 -17.60 -20.95 15.90
C ARG A 342 -18.22 -19.62 16.28
N HIS A 343 -17.50 -18.83 17.05
CA HIS A 343 -17.91 -17.48 17.45
C HIS A 343 -16.73 -16.52 17.38
N LEU A 344 -16.98 -15.24 17.10
CA LEU A 344 -16.02 -14.19 17.38
C LEU A 344 -16.29 -13.62 18.76
N GLN A 345 -15.23 -13.47 19.54
CA GLN A 345 -15.25 -12.81 20.83
C GLN A 345 -14.33 -11.59 20.78
N TRP A 346 -14.88 -10.41 21.10
CA TRP A 346 -14.13 -9.15 21.16
C TRP A 346 -13.99 -8.72 22.61
N ILE A 347 -12.75 -8.66 23.09
CA ILE A 347 -12.44 -8.40 24.49
C ILE A 347 -11.79 -7.04 24.62
N THR A 348 -12.37 -6.16 25.43
CA THR A 348 -11.87 -4.80 25.66
C THR A 348 -11.54 -4.56 27.11
N GLN A 349 -10.58 -3.67 27.38
CA GLN A 349 -10.26 -3.25 28.74
C GLN A 349 -11.20 -2.11 29.18
N GLY A 350 -12.08 -2.40 30.13
CA GLY A 350 -12.95 -1.42 30.78
C GLY A 350 -12.35 -0.87 32.08
N LYS A 351 -13.09 0.02 32.75
CA LYS A 351 -12.68 0.66 34.01
C LYS A 351 -12.46 -0.34 35.16
N TYR A 352 -13.15 -1.47 35.16
CA TYR A 352 -13.17 -2.44 36.26
C TYR A 352 -12.59 -3.82 35.88
N GLY A 353 -11.93 -3.93 34.72
CA GLY A 353 -11.41 -5.20 34.21
C GLY A 353 -11.73 -5.38 32.73
N TYR A 354 -11.68 -6.62 32.26
CA TYR A 354 -11.97 -6.98 30.88
C TYR A 354 -13.45 -7.30 30.70
N GLN A 355 -13.99 -6.92 29.54
CA GLN A 355 -15.36 -7.25 29.12
C GLN A 355 -15.31 -7.86 27.72
N SER A 356 -16.16 -8.85 27.47
CA SER A 356 -16.29 -9.53 26.19
C SER A 356 -17.65 -9.26 25.55
N GLN A 357 -17.67 -9.25 24.22
CA GLN A 357 -18.88 -9.44 23.42
C GLN A 357 -18.65 -10.65 22.52
N THR A 358 -19.65 -11.52 22.40
CA THR A 358 -19.58 -12.75 21.60
C THR A 358 -20.65 -12.71 20.53
N THR A 359 -20.29 -13.04 19.30
CA THR A 359 -21.25 -13.11 18.19
C THR A 359 -22.21 -14.29 18.37
N ARG A 360 -23.29 -14.29 17.59
CA ARG A 360 -24.03 -15.53 17.30
C ARG A 360 -23.10 -16.56 16.64
N ALA A 361 -23.57 -17.81 16.58
CA ALA A 361 -22.86 -18.88 15.90
C ALA A 361 -22.58 -18.50 14.43
N LEU A 362 -21.33 -18.64 14.04
CA LEU A 362 -20.82 -18.42 12.69
C LEU A 362 -20.93 -19.71 11.87
N PRO A 363 -20.76 -19.65 10.54
CA PRO A 363 -20.57 -20.84 9.72
C PRO A 363 -19.50 -21.77 10.31
N LYS A 364 -19.71 -23.09 10.22
CA LYS A 364 -18.84 -24.10 10.86
C LYS A 364 -17.38 -24.03 10.40
N ASP A 365 -17.15 -23.61 9.16
CA ASP A 365 -15.81 -23.46 8.58
C ASP A 365 -15.30 -22.01 8.59
N ALA A 366 -16.02 -21.09 9.26
CA ALA A 366 -15.65 -19.67 9.32
C ALA A 366 -14.23 -19.47 9.84
N SER A 367 -13.44 -18.67 9.13
CA SER A 367 -12.04 -18.40 9.43
C SER A 367 -11.73 -16.91 9.31
N LEU A 368 -10.72 -16.45 10.06
CA LEU A 368 -10.24 -15.08 10.00
C LEU A 368 -9.13 -14.95 8.94
N ASP A 369 -9.22 -13.91 8.12
CA ASP A 369 -8.15 -13.46 7.25
C ASP A 369 -7.27 -12.44 7.99
N LEU A 370 -6.36 -12.95 8.82
CA LEU A 370 -5.46 -12.11 9.62
C LEU A 370 -4.33 -11.46 8.82
N PHE A 371 -4.05 -11.97 7.61
CA PHE A 371 -2.98 -11.44 6.78
C PHE A 371 -3.38 -10.10 6.16
N HIS A 372 -4.64 -9.99 5.71
CA HIS A 372 -5.18 -8.75 5.16
C HIS A 372 -5.92 -7.89 6.19
N ALA A 373 -6.20 -8.42 7.39
CA ALA A 373 -6.85 -7.67 8.45
C ALA A 373 -5.84 -6.93 9.34
N GLY A 374 -6.01 -5.61 9.43
CA GLY A 374 -5.24 -4.75 10.32
C GLY A 374 -6.01 -4.32 11.58
N ASP A 375 -5.45 -3.34 12.29
CA ASP A 375 -6.11 -2.73 13.45
C ASP A 375 -7.47 -2.14 13.08
N GLY A 376 -8.51 -2.47 13.85
CA GLY A 376 -9.86 -1.98 13.58
C GLY A 376 -10.52 -2.62 12.36
N PHE A 377 -9.98 -3.73 11.84
CA PHE A 377 -10.55 -4.47 10.72
C PHE A 377 -10.70 -5.96 11.03
N ILE A 378 -11.76 -6.59 10.52
CA ILE A 378 -11.99 -8.04 10.58
C ILE A 378 -12.35 -8.52 9.18
N GLY A 379 -11.57 -9.47 8.64
CA GLY A 379 -11.94 -10.27 7.48
C GLY A 379 -12.41 -11.65 7.90
N LEU A 380 -13.65 -12.02 7.53
CA LEU A 380 -14.21 -13.35 7.77
C LEU A 380 -14.44 -14.06 6.44
N SER A 381 -14.05 -15.32 6.33
CA SER A 381 -14.35 -16.16 5.18
C SER A 381 -14.93 -17.52 5.59
N TRP A 382 -15.85 -18.03 4.79
CA TRP A 382 -16.47 -19.35 4.96
C TRP A 382 -16.85 -19.94 3.59
N ASP A 383 -17.37 -21.16 3.60
CA ASP A 383 -17.65 -21.94 2.38
C ASP A 383 -16.44 -21.99 1.45
N LYS A 384 -15.27 -22.40 1.99
CA LYS A 384 -14.01 -22.48 1.23
C LYS A 384 -13.60 -21.18 0.53
N GLN A 385 -13.78 -20.04 1.19
CA GLN A 385 -13.51 -18.69 0.68
C GLN A 385 -14.47 -18.22 -0.42
N ASN A 386 -15.53 -18.97 -0.73
CA ASN A 386 -16.55 -18.50 -1.64
C ASN A 386 -17.35 -17.34 -1.04
N GLU A 387 -17.54 -17.33 0.28
CA GLU A 387 -18.21 -16.23 0.97
C GLU A 387 -17.26 -15.50 1.90
N GLN A 388 -17.31 -14.17 1.83
CA GLN A 388 -16.45 -13.31 2.64
C GLN A 388 -17.23 -12.07 3.08
N ALA A 389 -16.97 -11.63 4.31
CA ALA A 389 -17.47 -10.39 4.86
C ALA A 389 -16.35 -9.64 5.58
N THR A 390 -16.36 -8.31 5.50
CA THR A 390 -15.44 -7.46 6.23
C THR A 390 -16.18 -6.53 7.17
N PHE A 391 -15.56 -6.26 8.31
CA PHE A 391 -16.08 -5.39 9.35
C PHE A 391 -15.01 -4.40 9.77
N GLU A 392 -15.43 -3.17 10.07
CA GLU A 392 -14.58 -2.11 10.57
C GLU A 392 -15.07 -1.64 11.93
N LEU A 393 -14.12 -1.27 12.80
CA LEU A 393 -14.39 -0.73 14.13
C LEU A 393 -14.58 0.79 14.03
N LEU A 394 -15.79 1.25 14.31
CA LEU A 394 -16.10 2.68 14.36
C LEU A 394 -15.53 3.32 15.65
N GLU A 395 -15.38 4.65 15.65
CA GLU A 395 -14.84 5.40 16.80
C GLU A 395 -15.65 5.18 18.10
N GLU A 396 -16.97 4.97 17.99
CA GLU A 396 -17.82 4.64 19.13
C GLU A 396 -17.61 3.23 19.70
N GLY A 397 -16.80 2.40 19.05
CA GLY A 397 -16.45 1.04 19.48
C GLY A 397 -17.34 -0.06 18.91
N SER A 398 -18.19 0.24 17.92
CA SER A 398 -19.04 -0.74 17.24
C SER A 398 -18.38 -1.33 16.01
N TRP A 399 -18.45 -2.66 15.86
CA TRP A 399 -17.99 -3.37 14.67
C TRP A 399 -19.11 -3.41 13.63
N VAL A 400 -18.89 -2.77 12.47
CA VAL A 400 -19.92 -2.67 11.42
C VAL A 400 -19.50 -3.37 10.14
N LEU A 401 -20.43 -4.07 9.51
CA LEU A 401 -20.25 -4.63 8.16
C LEU A 401 -19.88 -3.50 7.19
N THR A 402 -18.88 -3.72 6.35
CA THR A 402 -18.46 -2.78 5.29
C THR A 402 -18.51 -3.39 3.91
N TRP A 403 -18.33 -4.71 3.80
CA TRP A 403 -18.42 -5.42 2.53
C TRP A 403 -18.85 -6.87 2.72
N HIS A 404 -19.57 -7.41 1.73
CA HIS A 404 -19.89 -8.82 1.62
C HIS A 404 -19.77 -9.25 0.16
N THR A 405 -19.27 -10.46 -0.06
CA THR A 405 -19.24 -11.09 -1.38
C THR A 405 -19.61 -12.56 -1.29
N VAL A 406 -20.27 -13.03 -2.34
CA VAL A 406 -20.53 -14.43 -2.62
C VAL A 406 -19.95 -14.71 -4.01
N SER A 407 -18.94 -15.55 -4.04
CA SER A 407 -18.26 -16.07 -5.22
C SER A 407 -18.51 -17.57 -5.35
N GLY A 408 -18.05 -18.21 -6.43
CA GLY A 408 -18.28 -19.65 -6.63
C GLY A 408 -19.71 -20.06 -7.01
N ILE A 409 -20.61 -19.09 -7.23
CA ILE A 409 -21.95 -19.28 -7.81
C ILE A 409 -21.99 -18.72 -9.24
N GLU A 410 -22.97 -19.15 -10.04
CA GLU A 410 -23.11 -18.73 -11.46
C GLU A 410 -23.16 -17.20 -11.62
N ASN A 411 -23.77 -16.50 -10.66
CA ASN A 411 -23.83 -15.05 -10.61
C ASN A 411 -23.21 -14.54 -9.31
N ALA A 412 -21.88 -14.35 -9.32
CA ALA A 412 -21.19 -13.75 -8.18
C ALA A 412 -21.86 -12.40 -7.80
N PHE A 413 -22.02 -12.18 -6.51
CA PHE A 413 -22.73 -11.02 -5.99
C PHE A 413 -21.92 -10.37 -4.87
N SER A 414 -21.79 -9.05 -4.92
CA SER A 414 -21.06 -8.29 -3.94
C SER A 414 -21.73 -6.95 -3.68
N TYR A 415 -21.62 -6.45 -2.45
CA TYR A 415 -22.06 -5.12 -2.09
C TYR A 415 -21.18 -4.54 -0.97
N ARG A 416 -21.07 -3.22 -0.95
CA ARG A 416 -20.52 -2.46 0.18
C ARG A 416 -21.64 -1.77 0.94
N THR A 417 -21.44 -1.57 2.24
CA THR A 417 -22.39 -0.87 3.09
C THR A 417 -21.76 0.38 3.69
N LEU A 418 -22.56 1.44 3.76
CA LEU A 418 -22.18 2.79 4.15
C LEU A 418 -23.12 3.28 5.25
N PHE A 419 -22.78 4.38 5.91
CA PHE A 419 -23.68 4.97 6.90
C PHE A 419 -25.06 5.34 6.32
N CYS A 420 -25.12 5.73 5.04
CA CYS A 420 -26.33 6.17 4.36
C CYS A 420 -26.86 5.23 3.27
N GLY A 421 -26.31 4.02 3.11
CA GLY A 421 -26.81 3.11 2.08
C GLY A 421 -25.87 1.97 1.70
N ILE A 422 -26.01 1.51 0.47
CA ILE A 422 -25.23 0.43 -0.14
C ILE A 422 -24.78 0.80 -1.55
N THR A 423 -23.68 0.19 -2.03
CA THR A 423 -23.28 0.19 -3.45
C THR A 423 -23.04 -1.25 -3.93
N LEU A 424 -23.36 -1.53 -5.19
CA LEU A 424 -23.22 -2.86 -5.82
C LEU A 424 -22.02 -2.95 -6.77
N ASP A 425 -21.56 -1.83 -7.33
CA ASP A 425 -20.42 -1.79 -8.26
C ASP A 425 -19.11 -1.43 -7.54
N GLY A 426 -19.17 -1.21 -6.23
CA GLY A 426 -18.04 -0.81 -5.40
C GLY A 426 -17.57 0.63 -5.62
N THR A 427 -18.18 1.38 -6.53
CA THR A 427 -17.77 2.73 -6.88
C THR A 427 -18.47 3.74 -5.99
N MET A 428 -17.69 4.63 -5.38
CA MET A 428 -18.18 5.59 -4.38
C MET A 428 -17.83 7.04 -4.73
N SER A 429 -17.33 7.29 -5.94
CA SER A 429 -16.98 8.65 -6.42
C SER A 429 -18.21 9.56 -6.63
N SER A 430 -19.40 8.98 -6.83
CA SER A 430 -20.67 9.70 -6.98
C SER A 430 -21.76 9.11 -6.09
N LEU A 431 -22.62 9.98 -5.56
CA LEU A 431 -23.84 9.59 -4.85
C LEU A 431 -24.91 8.94 -5.77
N ASP A 432 -24.72 8.97 -7.09
CA ASP A 432 -25.58 8.21 -8.03
C ASP A 432 -25.44 6.70 -7.83
N ASN A 433 -24.27 6.23 -7.40
CA ASN A 433 -23.98 4.80 -7.21
C ASN A 433 -24.45 4.27 -5.85
N ILE A 434 -24.98 5.15 -4.99
CA ILE A 434 -25.42 4.80 -3.64
C ILE A 434 -26.93 4.61 -3.62
N ILE A 435 -27.40 3.42 -3.25
CA ILE A 435 -28.81 3.19 -2.95
C ILE A 435 -29.04 3.64 -1.51
N VAL A 436 -29.77 4.75 -1.33
CA VAL A 436 -29.94 5.40 -0.02
C VAL A 436 -30.95 4.66 0.87
N GLY A 437 -30.53 4.38 2.10
CA GLY A 437 -31.29 3.65 3.10
C GLY A 437 -30.40 3.07 4.20
N SER A 438 -30.90 2.08 4.94
CA SER A 438 -30.13 1.38 5.96
C SER A 438 -30.45 -0.10 5.95
N LEU A 439 -29.43 -0.95 6.12
CA LEU A 439 -29.66 -2.35 6.45
C LEU A 439 -30.31 -2.47 7.84
N LYS A 440 -31.09 -3.53 8.04
CA LYS A 440 -31.73 -3.84 9.34
C LYS A 440 -30.75 -3.79 10.52
N THR A 441 -29.53 -4.30 10.31
CA THR A 441 -28.40 -4.12 11.21
C THR A 441 -27.12 -4.17 10.40
N ARG A 442 -26.10 -3.44 10.87
CA ARG A 442 -24.71 -3.57 10.41
C ARG A 442 -23.79 -4.06 11.53
N ASP A 443 -24.28 -4.16 12.76
CA ASP A 443 -23.51 -4.55 13.93
C ASP A 443 -23.21 -6.06 13.90
N LEU A 444 -21.92 -6.40 13.90
CA LEU A 444 -21.40 -7.77 13.90
C LEU A 444 -21.98 -8.61 15.05
N PHE A 445 -22.11 -8.04 16.24
CA PHE A 445 -22.57 -8.77 17.43
C PHE A 445 -24.10 -8.93 17.47
N ALA A 446 -24.82 -8.11 16.72
CA ALA A 446 -26.28 -8.19 16.62
C ALA A 446 -26.78 -9.03 15.44
N MET A 447 -25.97 -9.20 14.39
CA MET A 447 -26.37 -9.84 13.14
C MET A 447 -26.26 -11.36 13.14
N ASP A 448 -26.90 -11.99 12.14
CA ASP A 448 -26.69 -13.38 11.76
C ASP A 448 -25.89 -13.42 10.46
N VAL A 449 -24.60 -13.72 10.57
CA VAL A 449 -23.67 -13.76 9.42
C VAL A 449 -24.11 -14.81 8.38
N THR A 450 -24.74 -15.90 8.81
CA THR A 450 -25.21 -16.96 7.89
C THR A 450 -26.39 -16.50 7.03
N GLY A 451 -27.07 -15.44 7.45
CA GLY A 451 -28.22 -14.86 6.77
C GLY A 451 -27.87 -13.64 5.90
N LEU A 452 -26.59 -13.33 5.67
CA LEU A 452 -26.22 -12.19 4.85
C LEU A 452 -26.77 -12.33 3.41
N PRO A 453 -27.30 -11.25 2.81
CA PRO A 453 -27.86 -11.29 1.47
C PRO A 453 -26.89 -11.81 0.40
N ARG A 454 -27.33 -12.81 -0.37
CA ARG A 454 -26.55 -13.47 -1.43
C ARG A 454 -26.95 -13.02 -2.84
N ASP A 455 -27.99 -12.21 -2.96
CA ASP A 455 -28.44 -11.59 -4.20
C ASP A 455 -29.13 -10.25 -3.95
N ARG A 456 -29.40 -9.52 -5.04
CA ARG A 456 -30.03 -8.20 -4.98
C ARG A 456 -31.43 -8.22 -4.37
N ASN A 457 -32.23 -9.26 -4.60
CA ASN A 457 -33.60 -9.31 -4.09
C ASN A 457 -33.60 -9.51 -2.57
N ALA A 458 -32.77 -10.43 -2.07
CA ALA A 458 -32.56 -10.62 -0.64
C ALA A 458 -32.02 -9.33 0.00
N LEU A 459 -31.05 -8.67 -0.64
CA LEU A 459 -30.46 -7.44 -0.11
C LEU A 459 -31.50 -6.33 0.02
N MET A 460 -32.33 -6.14 -1.02
CA MET A 460 -33.38 -5.13 -0.98
C MET A 460 -34.53 -5.47 -0.03
N ALA A 461 -34.75 -6.75 0.30
CA ALA A 461 -35.74 -7.17 1.29
C ALA A 461 -35.29 -6.81 2.73
N ASP A 462 -34.00 -6.85 3.01
CA ASP A 462 -33.41 -6.47 4.30
C ASP A 462 -33.07 -4.98 4.43
N PHE A 463 -33.30 -4.21 3.35
CA PHE A 463 -32.94 -2.80 3.25
C PHE A 463 -34.12 -1.86 3.54
N ASN A 464 -34.00 -1.07 4.60
CA ASN A 464 -35.01 -0.11 5.02
C ASN A 464 -34.73 1.29 4.45
N ARG A 465 -35.68 1.82 3.68
CA ARG A 465 -35.63 3.17 3.09
C ARG A 465 -36.47 4.19 3.86
N GLU A 466 -37.23 3.76 4.86
CA GLU A 466 -38.04 4.64 5.70
C GLU A 466 -37.16 5.56 6.55
N GLY A 467 -37.61 6.80 6.71
CA GLY A 467 -36.86 7.85 7.40
C GLY A 467 -35.67 8.40 6.61
N TRP A 468 -35.44 7.96 5.37
CA TRP A 468 -34.46 8.55 4.47
C TRP A 468 -35.12 9.38 3.38
N ALA A 469 -34.42 10.43 2.98
CA ALA A 469 -34.73 11.21 1.79
C ALA A 469 -33.43 11.66 1.11
N VAL A 470 -33.55 12.18 -0.11
CA VAL A 470 -32.47 12.90 -0.78
C VAL A 470 -32.92 14.29 -1.21
N VAL A 471 -32.00 15.24 -1.22
CA VAL A 471 -32.27 16.58 -1.74
C VAL A 471 -32.64 16.49 -3.22
N ASN A 472 -33.75 17.14 -3.61
CA ASN A 472 -34.27 17.15 -4.96
C ASN A 472 -34.86 18.54 -5.29
N ASN A 473 -34.00 19.48 -5.64
CA ASN A 473 -34.40 20.77 -6.18
C ASN A 473 -34.60 20.67 -7.70
N PRO A 474 -35.76 21.08 -8.25
CA PRO A 474 -36.01 21.12 -9.71
C PRO A 474 -34.94 21.87 -10.51
N ASN A 475 -34.30 22.87 -9.89
CA ASN A 475 -33.08 23.48 -10.41
C ASN A 475 -31.89 23.07 -9.53
N PRO A 476 -31.07 22.10 -9.97
CA PRO A 476 -29.94 21.62 -9.16
C PRO A 476 -28.92 22.71 -8.79
N LYS A 477 -28.82 23.80 -9.56
CA LYS A 477 -27.92 24.93 -9.27
C LYS A 477 -28.38 25.78 -8.07
N ASP A 478 -29.69 25.81 -7.81
CA ASP A 478 -30.24 26.60 -6.70
C ASP A 478 -29.92 25.97 -5.34
N ARG A 479 -29.79 24.64 -5.31
CA ARG A 479 -29.53 23.82 -4.12
C ARG A 479 -30.63 23.99 -3.06
N LEU A 480 -30.58 23.23 -1.97
CA LEU A 480 -31.57 23.33 -0.88
C LEU A 480 -30.95 23.87 0.40
N HIS A 481 -31.56 24.90 0.97
CA HIS A 481 -31.15 25.43 2.27
C HIS A 481 -31.48 24.44 3.40
N LEU A 482 -30.47 24.12 4.23
CA LEU A 482 -30.68 23.64 5.60
C LEU A 482 -30.77 24.84 6.52
N ARG A 483 -31.83 24.94 7.33
CA ARG A 483 -32.08 26.10 8.19
C ARG A 483 -32.14 25.71 9.66
N THR A 484 -31.80 26.63 10.55
CA THR A 484 -31.83 26.38 12.00
C THR A 484 -33.25 26.30 12.58
N LYS A 485 -34.26 26.82 11.87
CA LYS A 485 -35.68 26.80 12.23
C LYS A 485 -36.55 26.56 10.99
N PRO A 486 -37.79 26.06 11.11
CA PRO A 486 -38.73 25.88 10.00
C PRO A 486 -39.30 27.21 9.50
N ASP A 487 -38.42 28.13 9.11
CA ASP A 487 -38.74 29.47 8.61
C ASP A 487 -37.78 29.83 7.46
N LYS A 488 -38.32 30.32 6.34
CA LYS A 488 -37.55 30.74 5.15
C LYS A 488 -36.61 31.92 5.43
N ASN A 489 -36.81 32.66 6.51
CA ASN A 489 -35.93 33.75 6.92
C ASN A 489 -34.91 33.34 8.00
N SER A 490 -34.98 32.11 8.51
CA SER A 490 -34.03 31.62 9.50
C SER A 490 -32.64 31.44 8.90
N THR A 491 -31.61 31.58 9.75
CA THR A 491 -30.21 31.32 9.42
C THR A 491 -30.06 29.99 8.70
N SER A 492 -29.33 30.01 7.57
CA SER A 492 -28.99 28.80 6.85
C SER A 492 -27.64 28.27 7.30
N LEU A 493 -27.56 26.96 7.51
CA LEU A 493 -26.32 26.24 7.79
C LEU A 493 -25.53 25.93 6.51
N GLY A 494 -26.16 26.09 5.35
CA GLY A 494 -25.59 25.78 4.04
C GLY A 494 -26.67 25.48 3.01
N LYS A 495 -26.24 25.38 1.75
CA LYS A 495 -27.05 24.93 0.62
C LYS A 495 -26.54 23.60 0.11
N PHE A 496 -27.41 22.62 -0.03
CA PHE A 496 -27.07 21.24 -0.34
C PHE A 496 -27.46 20.84 -1.77
N TYR A 497 -26.60 20.06 -2.42
CA TYR A 497 -26.78 19.60 -3.79
C TYR A 497 -27.83 18.49 -3.87
N ASN A 498 -28.43 18.33 -5.05
CA ASN A 498 -29.30 17.20 -5.31
C ASN A 498 -28.57 15.87 -5.05
N ARG A 499 -29.35 14.87 -4.63
CA ARG A 499 -28.91 13.54 -4.20
C ARG A 499 -28.20 13.47 -2.84
N THR A 500 -27.94 14.61 -2.17
CA THR A 500 -27.44 14.60 -0.78
C THR A 500 -28.38 13.78 0.13
N PRO A 501 -27.89 12.70 0.78
CA PRO A 501 -28.71 11.87 1.64
C PRO A 501 -29.00 12.59 2.96
N VAL A 502 -30.25 12.49 3.42
CA VAL A 502 -30.69 13.05 4.70
C VAL A 502 -31.49 12.02 5.50
N ARG A 503 -31.23 11.97 6.81
CA ARG A 503 -32.10 11.26 7.76
C ARG A 503 -33.21 12.22 8.20
N VAL A 504 -34.46 11.85 8.00
CA VAL A 504 -35.63 12.63 8.41
C VAL A 504 -35.99 12.25 9.85
N LEU A 505 -35.84 13.22 10.75
CA LEU A 505 -36.09 13.04 12.18
C LEU A 505 -37.55 13.33 12.53
N GLU A 506 -38.13 14.33 11.88
CA GLU A 506 -39.50 14.77 12.13
C GLU A 506 -40.06 15.52 10.91
N GLN A 507 -41.38 15.46 10.70
CA GLN A 507 -42.09 16.29 9.73
C GLN A 507 -43.02 17.27 10.45
N GLN A 508 -42.90 18.55 10.12
CA GLN A 508 -43.63 19.67 10.70
C GLN A 508 -44.22 20.55 9.59
N GLY A 509 -45.44 20.25 9.15
CA GLY A 509 -46.11 20.98 8.07
C GLY A 509 -45.34 20.89 6.74
N GLU A 510 -44.90 22.03 6.20
CA GLU A 510 -44.11 22.09 4.95
C GLU A 510 -42.61 21.79 5.14
N TRP A 511 -42.18 21.53 6.38
CA TRP A 511 -40.77 21.35 6.74
C TRP A 511 -40.50 19.94 7.25
N SER A 512 -39.32 19.43 6.92
CA SER A 512 -38.74 18.24 7.53
C SER A 512 -37.56 18.67 8.38
N ARG A 513 -37.52 18.26 9.65
CA ARG A 513 -36.30 18.28 10.45
C ARG A 513 -35.43 17.12 10.01
N VAL A 514 -34.21 17.40 9.59
CA VAL A 514 -33.30 16.45 8.98
C VAL A 514 -31.91 16.53 9.60
N ARG A 515 -31.17 15.43 9.47
CA ARG A 515 -29.74 15.33 9.77
C ARG A 515 -28.97 14.85 8.54
N ILE A 516 -27.81 15.43 8.31
CA ILE A 516 -26.80 14.96 7.35
C ILE A 516 -25.63 14.41 8.16
N GLY A 517 -25.13 13.23 7.80
CA GLY A 517 -24.08 12.56 8.54
C GLY A 517 -24.50 11.93 9.88
N THR A 518 -23.53 11.41 10.60
CA THR A 518 -23.65 10.73 11.89
C THR A 518 -23.20 11.62 13.06
N ASP A 519 -22.34 12.61 12.81
CA ASP A 519 -21.71 13.49 13.80
C ASP A 519 -22.61 14.58 14.41
N SER A 520 -23.86 14.69 13.93
CA SER A 520 -24.88 15.66 14.37
C SER A 520 -24.52 17.14 14.17
N HIS A 521 -23.46 17.48 13.43
CA HIS A 521 -23.11 18.88 13.14
C HIS A 521 -24.11 19.55 12.17
N LEU A 522 -24.72 18.77 11.28
CA LEU A 522 -25.64 19.23 10.25
C LEU A 522 -27.07 18.76 10.51
N GLU A 523 -27.69 19.30 11.56
CA GLU A 523 -29.10 19.10 11.87
C GLU A 523 -29.90 20.40 11.74
N GLY A 524 -31.04 20.34 11.05
CA GLY A 524 -31.87 21.53 10.81
C GLY A 524 -33.14 21.21 10.04
N PHE A 525 -33.71 22.21 9.38
CA PHE A 525 -34.99 22.15 8.68
C PHE A 525 -34.82 22.40 7.19
N MET A 526 -35.40 21.52 6.38
CA MET A 526 -35.49 21.65 4.92
C MET A 526 -36.97 21.67 4.50
N LEU A 527 -37.30 22.38 3.42
CA LEU A 527 -38.65 22.34 2.86
C LEU A 527 -38.90 20.96 2.24
N SER A 528 -39.94 20.25 2.72
CA SER A 528 -40.20 18.85 2.36
C SER A 528 -40.48 18.64 0.88
N LYS A 529 -41.01 19.66 0.18
CA LYS A 529 -41.26 19.61 -1.27
C LYS A 529 -39.99 19.49 -2.13
N TYR A 530 -38.82 19.75 -1.56
CA TYR A 530 -37.52 19.60 -2.22
C TYR A 530 -36.76 18.38 -1.71
N LEU A 531 -37.47 17.41 -1.13
CA LEU A 531 -36.95 16.11 -0.73
C LEU A 531 -37.66 15.02 -1.52
N ALA A 532 -36.91 14.07 -2.05
CA ALA A 532 -37.44 12.84 -2.63
C ALA A 532 -37.38 11.72 -1.58
N PHE A 533 -38.41 10.88 -1.52
CA PHE A 533 -38.57 9.81 -0.54
C PHE A 533 -38.75 8.46 -1.23
N GLY A 534 -38.47 7.36 -0.52
CA GLY A 534 -38.71 6.01 -1.03
C GLY A 534 -37.99 5.74 -2.35
N THR A 535 -38.68 5.15 -3.32
CA THR A 535 -38.12 4.84 -4.65
C THR A 535 -37.87 6.09 -5.49
N ALA A 536 -38.55 7.21 -5.22
CA ALA A 536 -38.33 8.46 -5.95
C ALA A 536 -36.93 9.03 -5.71
N MET A 537 -36.24 8.63 -4.63
CA MET A 537 -34.85 9.00 -4.41
C MET A 537 -33.97 8.59 -5.61
N ASP A 538 -34.18 7.39 -6.16
CA ASP A 538 -33.31 6.78 -7.19
C ASP A 538 -33.40 7.48 -8.55
N ALA A 539 -34.43 8.30 -8.77
CA ALA A 539 -34.57 9.10 -9.97
C ALA A 539 -33.85 10.46 -9.89
N VAL A 540 -33.28 10.81 -8.74
CA VAL A 540 -32.61 12.08 -8.51
C VAL A 540 -31.13 11.94 -8.85
N ALA A 541 -30.70 12.58 -9.93
CA ALA A 541 -29.29 12.65 -10.29
C ALA A 541 -28.49 13.51 -9.29
N ALA A 542 -27.27 13.06 -8.98
CA ALA A 542 -26.32 13.82 -8.21
C ALA A 542 -25.94 15.12 -8.93
N ALA A 543 -25.83 16.20 -8.15
CA ALA A 543 -25.43 17.51 -8.66
C ALA A 543 -24.21 18.09 -7.94
N HIS A 544 -23.53 17.27 -7.12
CA HIS A 544 -22.30 17.68 -6.47
C HIS A 544 -21.17 17.83 -7.50
N PRO A 545 -20.26 18.80 -7.35
CA PRO A 545 -19.10 18.88 -8.20
C PRO A 545 -18.13 17.74 -7.89
N TYR A 546 -17.30 17.38 -8.87
CA TYR A 546 -16.12 16.55 -8.65
C TYR A 546 -14.91 17.47 -8.51
N GLN A 547 -14.37 17.57 -7.30
CA GLN A 547 -13.21 18.39 -6.99
C GLN A 547 -12.29 17.63 -6.06
N VAL A 548 -10.99 17.83 -6.22
CA VAL A 548 -9.96 17.21 -5.40
C VAL A 548 -9.16 18.29 -4.67
N PRO A 549 -8.69 18.03 -3.43
CA PRO A 549 -7.82 18.96 -2.73
C PRO A 549 -6.53 19.17 -3.53
N GLN A 550 -6.01 20.40 -3.57
CA GLN A 550 -4.66 20.65 -4.08
C GLN A 550 -3.64 19.98 -3.15
N ASP A 551 -2.50 19.55 -3.70
CA ASP A 551 -1.46 18.82 -2.96
C ASP A 551 -1.03 19.50 -1.64
N ALA A 552 -1.02 20.85 -1.62
CA ALA A 552 -0.71 21.64 -0.43
C ALA A 552 -1.71 21.48 0.73
N TYR A 553 -2.91 20.94 0.45
CA TYR A 553 -4.02 20.83 1.38
C TYR A 553 -4.50 19.39 1.61
N THR A 554 -3.96 18.38 0.93
CA THR A 554 -4.36 16.96 1.07
C THR A 554 -4.26 16.46 2.51
N ASN A 555 -3.30 16.97 3.29
CA ASN A 555 -3.09 16.58 4.69
C ASN A 555 -3.83 17.48 5.70
N GLN A 556 -4.67 18.42 5.24
CA GLN A 556 -5.41 19.31 6.13
C GLN A 556 -6.66 18.61 6.67
N LYS A 557 -6.99 18.91 7.93
CA LYS A 557 -8.20 18.40 8.58
C LYS A 557 -9.40 19.30 8.26
N PRO A 558 -10.58 18.75 7.91
CA PRO A 558 -11.79 19.55 7.75
C PRO A 558 -12.19 20.28 9.03
N PHE A 559 -12.76 21.47 8.88
CA PHE A 559 -13.32 22.23 10.00
C PHE A 559 -14.66 21.65 10.45
N THR A 560 -14.97 21.68 11.74
CA THR A 560 -16.25 21.21 12.29
C THR A 560 -17.40 22.19 12.07
N ALA A 561 -17.08 23.46 11.78
CA ALA A 561 -18.06 24.51 11.57
C ALA A 561 -17.57 25.55 10.55
N ALA A 562 -18.51 26.31 10.00
CA ALA A 562 -18.25 27.37 9.01
C ALA A 562 -17.46 28.58 9.54
N ASP A 563 -17.23 28.66 10.85
CA ASP A 563 -16.41 29.72 11.47
C ASP A 563 -14.91 29.43 11.44
N LEU A 564 -14.52 28.22 11.01
CA LEU A 564 -13.15 27.77 10.79
C LEU A 564 -12.26 27.81 12.06
N LYS A 565 -12.86 27.68 13.25
CA LYS A 565 -12.10 27.74 14.51
C LYS A 565 -11.58 26.40 14.99
N ALA A 566 -12.25 25.30 14.64
CA ALA A 566 -11.91 23.96 15.11
C ALA A 566 -11.98 22.96 13.95
N THR A 567 -11.07 21.99 13.98
CA THR A 567 -10.97 20.89 13.00
C THR A 567 -11.31 19.56 13.64
N THR A 568 -11.73 18.58 12.85
CA THR A 568 -11.97 17.19 13.29
C THR A 568 -10.85 16.26 12.83
N ALA A 569 -10.50 15.28 13.67
CA ALA A 569 -9.61 14.19 13.28
C ALA A 569 -10.36 12.98 12.71
N ALA A 570 -11.68 12.92 12.88
CA ALA A 570 -12.53 11.81 12.44
C ALA A 570 -12.75 11.79 10.91
N PHE A 571 -12.43 12.88 10.20
CA PHE A 571 -12.56 12.98 8.76
C PHE A 571 -11.17 13.11 8.12
N SER A 572 -10.78 12.10 7.32
CA SER A 572 -9.58 12.16 6.46
C SER A 572 -9.92 12.51 5.01
N LEU A 573 -9.10 13.36 4.37
CA LEU A 573 -9.22 13.70 2.95
C LEU A 573 -8.56 12.70 2.00
N GLU A 574 -7.80 11.74 2.54
CA GLU A 574 -7.19 10.67 1.76
C GLU A 574 -8.22 9.60 1.35
N GLY A 575 -9.31 9.49 2.10
CA GLY A 575 -10.41 8.57 1.84
C GLY A 575 -11.48 9.13 0.89
N PRO A 576 -12.41 8.29 0.40
CA PRO A 576 -13.55 8.73 -0.39
C PRO A 576 -14.47 9.69 0.38
N PHE A 577 -14.83 10.81 -0.25
CA PHE A 577 -15.81 11.77 0.28
C PHE A 577 -16.62 12.43 -0.85
N TRP A 578 -17.72 13.10 -0.47
CA TRP A 578 -18.57 13.86 -1.38
C TRP A 578 -18.69 15.33 -0.96
N ILE A 579 -18.72 16.24 -1.94
CA ILE A 579 -19.06 17.65 -1.73
C ILE A 579 -20.58 17.80 -1.72
N VAL A 580 -21.21 17.65 -0.57
CA VAL A 580 -22.68 17.64 -0.45
C VAL A 580 -23.31 19.02 -0.36
N GLY A 581 -22.53 20.06 -0.08
CA GLY A 581 -23.07 21.41 -0.01
C GLY A 581 -22.04 22.52 -0.06
N VAL A 582 -22.54 23.75 0.12
CA VAL A 582 -21.72 24.94 0.24
C VAL A 582 -22.22 25.88 1.33
N VAL A 583 -21.31 26.71 1.84
CA VAL A 583 -21.65 27.92 2.58
C VAL A 583 -21.22 29.11 1.73
N GLU A 584 -22.22 29.80 1.17
CA GLU A 584 -22.02 30.91 0.23
C GLU A 584 -21.10 30.48 -0.92
N ASP A 585 -20.23 31.38 -1.39
CA ASP A 585 -19.20 31.08 -2.39
C ASP A 585 -17.83 30.79 -1.76
N ARG A 586 -17.78 30.57 -0.44
CA ARG A 586 -16.53 30.46 0.34
C ARG A 586 -16.14 29.03 0.70
N LEU A 587 -17.09 28.21 1.15
CA LEU A 587 -16.79 26.87 1.70
C LEU A 587 -17.52 25.75 0.97
N TYR A 588 -16.85 24.62 0.82
CA TYR A 588 -17.48 23.32 0.58
C TYR A 588 -17.89 22.68 1.91
N ILE A 589 -18.97 21.93 1.87
CA ILE A 589 -19.42 21.02 2.93
C ILE A 589 -19.18 19.61 2.41
N LEU A 590 -18.33 18.86 3.11
CA LEU A 590 -17.90 17.52 2.79
C LEU A 590 -18.65 16.50 3.65
N LEU A 591 -18.81 15.29 3.12
CA LEU A 591 -19.39 14.13 3.78
C LEU A 591 -18.59 12.89 3.40
N ASP A 592 -18.04 12.18 4.37
CA ASP A 592 -17.33 10.92 4.12
C ASP A 592 -18.28 9.71 4.15
N ILE A 593 -17.70 8.53 4.00
CA ILE A 593 -18.41 7.25 3.89
C ILE A 593 -18.85 6.66 5.23
N GLU A 594 -18.34 7.21 6.33
CA GLU A 594 -18.69 6.88 7.71
C GLU A 594 -19.76 7.84 8.26
N GLY A 595 -19.97 8.96 7.56
CA GLY A 595 -20.98 9.97 7.87
C GLY A 595 -20.43 11.17 8.62
N HIS A 596 -19.11 11.34 8.72
CA HIS A 596 -18.54 12.57 9.25
C HIS A 596 -18.73 13.72 8.26
N THR A 597 -19.00 14.90 8.79
CA THR A 597 -19.18 16.12 8.02
C THR A 597 -18.06 17.11 8.31
N GLY A 598 -17.66 17.87 7.29
CA GLY A 598 -16.57 18.83 7.41
C GLY A 598 -16.74 20.03 6.50
N TYR A 599 -16.11 21.15 6.86
CA TYR A 599 -16.10 22.37 6.06
C TYR A 599 -14.69 22.65 5.58
N MET A 600 -14.54 23.07 4.32
CA MET A 600 -13.24 23.47 3.77
C MET A 600 -13.35 24.65 2.80
N PRO A 601 -12.32 25.52 2.70
CA PRO A 601 -12.29 26.58 1.71
C PRO A 601 -12.35 26.04 0.28
N LYS A 602 -13.17 26.65 -0.58
CA LYS A 602 -13.32 26.21 -1.98
C LYS A 602 -12.02 26.40 -2.78
N ASP A 603 -11.27 27.44 -2.49
CA ASP A 603 -10.00 27.75 -3.18
C ASP A 603 -8.86 26.76 -2.85
N TRP A 604 -9.12 25.77 -1.97
CA TRP A 604 -8.19 24.67 -1.70
C TRP A 604 -8.37 23.48 -2.65
N PHE A 605 -9.38 23.54 -3.52
CA PHE A 605 -9.70 22.47 -4.45
C PHE A 605 -9.41 22.87 -5.89
N PHE A 606 -9.28 21.88 -6.76
CA PHE A 606 -9.29 22.06 -8.21
C PHE A 606 -10.20 21.01 -8.87
N GLU A 607 -10.54 21.25 -10.14
CA GLU A 607 -11.35 20.33 -10.92
C GLU A 607 -10.62 19.01 -11.13
N GLY A 608 -11.16 17.91 -10.58
CA GLY A 608 -10.56 16.59 -10.72
C GLY A 608 -10.70 16.08 -12.16
N ASN A 609 -9.76 15.25 -12.62
CA ASN A 609 -9.72 14.75 -14.00
C ASN A 609 -10.75 13.64 -14.33
N GLY A 610 -11.78 13.46 -13.50
CA GLY A 610 -12.72 12.33 -13.60
C GLY A 610 -12.09 11.05 -13.07
#